data_AF-A0A1E5QAZ3-F1
#
_entry.id   AF-A0A1E5QAZ3-F1
#
_cell.length_a   1.000
_cell.length_b   1.000
_cell.length_c   1.000
_cell.angle_alpha   90.00
_cell.angle_beta   90.00
_cell.angle_gamma   90.00
#
_symmetry.space_group_name_H-M   'P 1'
#
loop_
_entity.id
_entity.type
_entity.pdbx_description
1 polymer ?
#
loop_
_entity_poly.entity_id
_entity_poly.type
_entity_poly.pdbx_seq_one_letter_code
_entity_poly.pdbx_strand_id
1 'polypeptide(L)'
;MKEKGLKHCSVLVADDSAASRTLLSTTLKDLGVDVVHTVPNGVAAIDYLRLSAKSSIHSPTPPVDLVISEWDMQPVGGMMLINWIRRHLDSPDRFTRTVIMSGELDSEKVERARNAGANAVFAKPFSISSLRKHVLHVLFNNPAFFKSQTYFGPDRRRNSPEFVLEERRRVKKPYSEVLGGGEHPYVGCFDLPHYYSEISLGKPRDRIDYAERNFAHQQLAAHSEDYADWVRGDAEVLRLAFRLADENPDMRARSMSLMGALIQRLEREGALLGYPLISAFAHTLDNTIKTDVHLWDQTSEIFAAALSGLDTVVRQDVRGEGGEVGRALSESLRRLNKKLLQLRPLHIHRQGVARFG
;
A
#
# COMPACT_ATOMS: atom_id res chain seq x y z
N MET A 1 34.06 -12.69 -5.52
CA MET A 1 33.69 -11.68 -4.51
C MET A 1 33.63 -12.38 -3.16
N LYS A 2 34.58 -12.11 -2.26
CA LYS A 2 34.53 -12.61 -0.87
C LYS A 2 33.16 -12.29 -0.27
N GLU A 3 32.62 -13.22 0.51
CA GLU A 3 31.34 -13.12 1.23
C GLU A 3 31.25 -11.80 2.01
N LYS A 4 30.70 -10.77 1.37
CA LYS A 4 30.30 -9.54 2.05
C LYS A 4 29.01 -9.87 2.78
N GLY A 5 29.13 -10.33 4.03
CA GLY A 5 27.99 -10.58 4.89
C GLY A 5 27.20 -9.30 5.11
N LEU A 6 25.87 -9.41 5.12
CA LEU A 6 24.92 -8.29 5.30
C LEU A 6 24.82 -7.87 6.78
N LYS A 7 25.95 -7.82 7.49
CA LYS A 7 26.07 -7.78 8.97
C LYS A 7 25.56 -6.50 9.65
N HIS A 8 25.12 -5.50 8.91
CA HIS A 8 24.44 -4.33 9.47
C HIS A 8 23.09 -4.05 8.79
N CYS A 9 22.68 -4.95 7.91
CA CYS A 9 21.40 -4.85 7.22
C CYS A 9 20.29 -5.33 8.16
N SER A 10 19.19 -4.58 8.19
CA SER A 10 17.96 -4.94 8.91
C SER A 10 16.83 -5.14 7.91
N VAL A 11 16.17 -6.30 8.00
CA VAL A 11 15.09 -6.71 7.08
C VAL A 11 13.81 -6.93 7.88
N LEU A 12 12.73 -6.30 7.40
CA LEU A 12 11.37 -6.56 7.88
C LEU A 12 10.66 -7.49 6.89
N VAL A 13 10.16 -8.62 7.38
CA VAL A 13 9.38 -9.59 6.61
C VAL A 13 7.92 -9.53 7.05
N ALA A 14 7.02 -9.11 6.16
CA ALA A 14 5.57 -9.15 6.36
C ALA A 14 4.98 -10.30 5.54
N ASP A 15 4.41 -11.30 6.20
CA ASP A 15 3.84 -12.49 5.55
C ASP A 15 2.84 -13.12 6.52
N ASP A 16 1.66 -13.53 6.06
CA ASP A 16 0.63 -14.12 6.94
C ASP A 16 0.97 -15.56 7.34
N SER A 17 1.74 -16.27 6.51
CA SER A 17 2.21 -17.63 6.77
C SER A 17 3.38 -17.65 7.75
N ALA A 18 3.15 -18.20 8.94
CA ALA A 18 4.20 -18.40 9.95
C ALA A 18 5.36 -19.26 9.43
N ALA A 19 5.05 -20.28 8.61
CA ALA A 19 6.04 -21.14 7.97
C ALA A 19 6.91 -20.34 6.97
N SER A 20 6.31 -19.49 6.12
CA SER A 20 7.05 -18.63 5.20
C SER A 20 7.93 -17.63 5.94
N ARG A 21 7.42 -16.99 7.01
CA ARG A 21 8.22 -16.08 7.86
C ARG A 21 9.44 -16.78 8.45
N THR A 22 9.28 -18.00 8.92
CA THR A 22 10.37 -18.81 9.51
C THR A 22 11.41 -19.14 8.45
N LEU A 23 10.98 -19.66 7.29
CA LEU A 23 11.87 -19.99 6.18
C LEU A 23 12.65 -18.76 5.67
N LEU A 24 11.97 -17.63 5.47
CA LEU A 24 12.59 -16.37 5.05
C LEU A 24 13.58 -15.88 6.11
N SER A 25 13.21 -15.92 7.39
CA SER A 25 14.09 -15.49 8.48
C SER A 25 15.38 -16.31 8.54
N THR A 26 15.28 -17.63 8.50
CA THR A 26 16.44 -18.52 8.49
C THR A 26 17.30 -18.26 7.25
N THR A 27 16.68 -18.19 6.07
CA THR A 27 17.41 -17.97 4.82
C THR A 27 18.16 -16.63 4.83
N LEU A 28 17.53 -15.54 5.28
CA LEU A 28 18.17 -14.23 5.36
C LEU A 28 19.33 -14.20 6.36
N LYS A 29 19.18 -14.88 7.51
CA LYS A 29 20.27 -15.04 8.49
C LYS A 29 21.44 -15.83 7.92
N ASP A 30 21.19 -16.88 7.15
CA ASP A 30 22.23 -17.65 6.45
C ASP A 30 22.95 -16.81 5.37
N LEU A 31 22.30 -15.78 4.83
CA LEU A 31 22.93 -14.78 3.97
C LEU A 31 23.76 -13.74 4.73
N GLY A 32 23.78 -13.81 6.06
CA GLY A 32 24.51 -12.92 6.94
C GLY A 32 23.77 -11.62 7.26
N VAL A 33 22.45 -11.56 7.08
CA VAL A 33 21.62 -10.44 7.59
C VAL A 33 21.63 -10.51 9.11
N ASP A 34 22.04 -9.41 9.74
CA ASP A 34 22.17 -9.31 11.20
C ASP A 34 20.81 -9.35 11.89
N VAL A 35 19.88 -8.55 11.38
CA VAL A 35 18.58 -8.35 12.00
C VAL A 35 17.47 -8.71 11.01
N VAL A 36 16.65 -9.69 11.38
CA VAL A 36 15.44 -10.05 10.64
C VAL A 36 14.24 -10.02 11.58
N HIS A 37 13.36 -9.05 11.36
CA HIS A 37 12.07 -8.96 12.06
C HIS A 37 10.97 -9.48 11.17
N THR A 38 10.00 -10.18 11.76
CA THR A 38 8.88 -10.75 11.01
C THR A 38 7.55 -10.32 11.63
N VAL A 39 6.59 -9.95 10.81
CA VAL A 39 5.25 -9.49 11.21
C VAL A 39 4.18 -10.20 10.38
N PRO A 40 2.96 -10.41 10.92
CA PRO A 40 1.96 -11.24 10.27
C PRO A 40 1.20 -10.54 9.13
N ASN A 41 1.27 -9.22 9.00
CA ASN A 41 0.49 -8.47 8.01
C ASN A 41 1.00 -7.03 7.84
N GLY A 42 0.37 -6.29 6.92
CA GLY A 42 0.73 -4.91 6.63
C GLY A 42 0.49 -3.91 7.78
N VAL A 43 -0.48 -4.15 8.67
CA VAL A 43 -0.71 -3.25 9.84
C VAL A 43 0.47 -3.33 10.79
N ALA A 44 0.84 -4.55 11.18
CA ALA A 44 1.98 -4.78 12.04
C ALA A 44 3.29 -4.30 11.40
N ALA A 45 3.39 -4.34 10.06
CA ALA A 45 4.52 -3.74 9.35
C ALA A 45 4.54 -2.20 9.43
N ILE A 46 3.40 -1.54 9.24
CA ILE A 46 3.26 -0.08 9.39
C ILE A 46 3.64 0.35 10.81
N ASP A 47 3.11 -0.33 11.83
CA ASP A 47 3.40 -0.05 13.23
C ASP A 47 4.88 -0.26 13.56
N TYR A 48 5.46 -1.36 13.07
CA TYR A 48 6.89 -1.61 13.21
C TYR A 48 7.72 -0.49 12.58
N LEU A 49 7.39 -0.07 11.35
CA LEU A 49 8.11 1.01 10.66
C LEU A 49 8.03 2.32 11.45
N ARG A 50 6.84 2.70 11.95
CA ARG A 50 6.65 3.89 12.80
C ARG A 50 7.51 3.86 14.08
N LEU A 51 7.56 2.71 14.75
CA LEU A 51 8.36 2.52 15.96
C LEU A 51 9.87 2.52 15.65
N SER A 52 10.25 1.91 14.52
CA SER A 52 11.65 1.81 14.09
C SER A 52 12.29 3.16 13.83
N ALA A 53 11.49 4.14 13.37
CA ALA A 53 11.95 5.49 13.08
C ALA A 53 12.44 6.26 14.32
N LYS A 54 11.91 5.91 15.50
CA LYS A 54 12.23 6.56 16.78
C LYS A 54 13.30 5.79 17.57
N SER A 55 13.83 4.72 17.00
CA SER A 55 14.62 3.71 17.68
C SER A 55 16.07 3.71 17.21
N SER A 56 16.99 3.49 18.15
CA SER A 56 18.39 3.22 17.82
C SER A 56 18.56 1.81 17.23
N ILE A 57 19.70 1.52 16.62
CA ILE A 57 19.99 0.20 16.04
C ILE A 57 20.03 -0.93 17.10
N HIS A 58 20.26 -0.59 18.36
CA HIS A 58 20.28 -1.54 19.48
C HIS A 58 18.95 -1.59 20.25
N SER A 59 17.93 -0.86 19.78
CA SER A 59 16.56 -0.90 20.31
C SER A 59 15.88 -2.24 19.97
N PRO A 60 14.83 -2.65 20.70
CA PRO A 60 13.99 -3.79 20.30
C PRO A 60 13.37 -3.67 18.89
N THR A 61 13.26 -2.45 18.37
CA THR A 61 12.71 -2.14 17.04
C THR A 61 13.71 -1.35 16.20
N PRO A 62 14.77 -1.96 15.67
CA PRO A 62 15.79 -1.26 14.87
C PRO A 62 15.24 -0.75 13.52
N PRO A 63 15.90 0.28 12.93
CA PRO A 63 15.59 0.79 11.59
C PRO A 63 15.57 -0.30 10.51
N VAL A 64 14.79 -0.11 9.45
CA VAL A 64 14.58 -1.09 8.38
C VAL A 64 15.22 -0.64 7.07
N ASP A 65 16.06 -1.47 6.46
CA ASP A 65 16.66 -1.19 5.14
C ASP A 65 15.86 -1.77 3.98
N LEU A 66 15.27 -2.95 4.23
CA LEU A 66 14.54 -3.72 3.26
C LEU A 66 13.25 -4.27 3.89
N VAL A 67 12.14 -4.03 3.22
CA VAL A 67 10.85 -4.67 3.51
C VAL A 67 10.62 -5.75 2.46
N ILE A 68 10.40 -6.98 2.91
CA ILE A 68 9.90 -8.09 2.09
C ILE A 68 8.47 -8.33 2.51
N SER A 69 7.52 -8.19 1.60
CA SER A 69 6.09 -8.34 1.89
C SER A 69 5.47 -9.39 0.99
N GLU A 70 4.67 -10.29 1.55
CA GLU A 70 3.67 -11.04 0.79
C GLU A 70 2.66 -10.05 0.19
N TRP A 71 2.18 -10.37 -1.02
CA TRP A 71 1.21 -9.60 -1.75
C TRP A 71 -0.14 -9.68 -1.05
N ASP A 72 -0.63 -10.90 -0.87
CA ASP A 72 -1.97 -11.19 -0.38
C ASP A 72 -1.90 -11.48 1.12
N MET A 73 -2.04 -10.43 1.94
CA MET A 73 -2.13 -10.53 3.41
C MET A 73 -3.40 -9.85 3.91
N GLN A 74 -3.81 -10.21 5.13
CA GLN A 74 -4.95 -9.62 5.83
C GLN A 74 -4.54 -9.07 7.20
N PRO A 75 -5.11 -7.93 7.64
CA PRO A 75 -6.14 -7.13 6.97
C PRO A 75 -5.58 -6.14 5.94
N VAL A 76 -4.27 -5.84 5.98
CA VAL A 76 -3.57 -4.97 5.01
C VAL A 76 -2.58 -5.80 4.21
N GLY A 77 -2.72 -5.77 2.88
CA GLY A 77 -1.86 -6.48 1.92
C GLY A 77 -0.56 -5.74 1.59
N GLY A 78 0.36 -6.43 0.91
CA GLY A 78 1.68 -5.87 0.58
C GLY A 78 1.63 -4.68 -0.36
N MET A 79 0.66 -4.66 -1.27
CA MET A 79 0.45 -3.53 -2.18
C MET A 79 0.09 -2.24 -1.44
N MET A 80 -0.77 -2.37 -0.43
CA MET A 80 -1.16 -1.23 0.41
C MET A 80 0.00 -0.77 1.29
N LEU A 81 0.75 -1.72 1.86
CA LEU A 81 1.98 -1.42 2.61
C LEU A 81 2.99 -0.63 1.76
N ILE A 82 3.19 -1.00 0.50
CA ILE A 82 4.09 -0.25 -0.40
C ILE A 82 3.55 1.15 -0.69
N ASN A 83 2.26 1.29 -0.98
CA ASN A 83 1.67 2.62 -1.17
C ASN A 83 1.87 3.49 0.08
N TRP A 84 1.66 2.92 1.26
CA TRP A 84 1.94 3.57 2.55
C TRP A 84 3.39 4.02 2.66
N ILE A 85 4.35 3.11 2.44
CA ILE A 85 5.78 3.45 2.48
C ILE A 85 6.10 4.58 1.52
N ARG A 86 5.55 4.57 0.30
CA ARG A 86 5.93 5.50 -0.77
C ARG A 86 5.27 6.86 -0.68
N ARG A 87 4.05 6.97 -0.14
CA ARG A 87 3.28 8.23 -0.29
C ARG A 87 2.68 8.77 1.00
N HIS A 88 2.57 7.96 2.06
CA HIS A 88 1.98 8.41 3.31
C HIS A 88 2.91 9.35 4.08
N LEU A 89 2.34 10.37 4.74
CA LEU A 89 3.08 11.35 5.53
C LEU A 89 3.86 10.69 6.69
N ASP A 90 3.20 9.78 7.42
CA ASP A 90 3.80 9.02 8.52
C ASP A 90 4.82 7.96 8.10
N SER A 91 5.06 7.74 6.80
CA SER A 91 6.12 6.82 6.39
C SER A 91 7.46 7.42 6.78
N PRO A 92 8.26 6.73 7.61
CA PRO A 92 9.49 7.32 8.14
C PRO A 92 10.58 7.44 7.07
N ASP A 93 10.49 6.64 6.02
CA ASP A 93 11.46 6.63 4.94
C ASP A 93 10.83 6.12 3.64
N ARG A 94 10.50 7.07 2.75
CA ARG A 94 9.89 6.76 1.46
C ARG A 94 10.86 6.15 0.47
N PHE A 95 12.16 6.07 0.78
CA PHE A 95 13.20 5.46 -0.05
C PHE A 95 13.58 4.04 0.42
N THR A 96 12.92 3.51 1.47
CA THR A 96 13.09 2.11 1.94
C THR A 96 13.00 1.12 0.80
N ARG A 97 13.91 0.13 0.72
CA ARG A 97 13.82 -0.89 -0.33
C ARG A 97 12.64 -1.80 -0.05
N THR A 98 11.85 -2.11 -1.08
CA THR A 98 10.65 -2.95 -0.95
C THR A 98 10.67 -4.08 -1.97
N VAL A 99 10.30 -5.26 -1.50
CA VAL A 99 10.19 -6.49 -2.27
C VAL A 99 8.79 -7.05 -2.05
N ILE A 100 8.08 -7.36 -3.14
CA ILE A 100 6.81 -8.09 -3.07
C ILE A 100 7.04 -9.56 -3.41
N MET A 101 6.40 -10.45 -2.66
CA MET A 101 6.33 -11.88 -2.95
C MET A 101 4.88 -12.25 -3.24
N SER A 102 4.64 -13.19 -4.15
CA SER A 102 3.29 -13.69 -4.44
C SER A 102 3.33 -15.17 -4.82
N GLY A 103 2.35 -15.95 -4.35
CA GLY A 103 2.14 -17.35 -4.76
C GLY A 103 1.69 -17.50 -6.22
N GLU A 104 0.99 -16.51 -6.73
CA GLU A 104 0.51 -16.45 -8.11
C GLU A 104 0.98 -15.14 -8.72
N LEU A 105 1.86 -15.22 -9.72
CA LEU A 105 2.47 -14.06 -10.34
C LEU A 105 2.25 -14.08 -11.85
N ASP A 106 1.51 -13.10 -12.35
CA ASP A 106 1.32 -12.81 -13.76
C ASP A 106 1.93 -11.45 -14.14
N SER A 107 1.87 -11.11 -15.43
CA SER A 107 2.39 -9.82 -15.93
C SER A 107 1.69 -8.62 -15.31
N GLU A 108 0.39 -8.73 -15.02
CA GLU A 108 -0.41 -7.65 -14.44
C GLU A 108 0.01 -7.36 -13.00
N LYS A 109 0.16 -8.39 -12.16
CA LYS A 109 0.66 -8.24 -10.78
C LYS A 109 2.07 -7.67 -10.77
N VAL A 110 2.97 -8.14 -11.64
CA VAL A 110 4.32 -7.56 -11.75
C VAL A 110 4.24 -6.07 -12.10
N GLU A 111 3.38 -5.70 -13.03
CA GLU A 111 3.18 -4.30 -13.40
C GLU A 111 2.59 -3.46 -12.28
N ARG A 112 1.58 -3.97 -11.59
CA ARG A 112 0.94 -3.29 -10.46
C ARG A 112 1.92 -3.04 -9.33
N ALA A 113 2.71 -4.04 -8.92
CA ALA A 113 3.75 -3.87 -7.90
C ALA A 113 4.81 -2.83 -8.32
N ARG A 114 5.24 -2.86 -9.59
CA ARG A 114 6.18 -1.88 -10.14
C ARG A 114 5.60 -0.46 -10.10
N ASN A 115 4.32 -0.32 -10.46
CA ASN A 115 3.60 0.95 -10.48
C ASN A 115 3.27 1.47 -9.07
N ALA A 116 3.23 0.61 -8.06
CA ALA A 116 3.18 1.02 -6.65
C ALA A 116 4.55 1.46 -6.10
N GLY A 117 5.65 1.13 -6.79
CA GLY A 117 7.00 1.50 -6.39
C GLY A 117 7.77 0.40 -5.65
N ALA A 118 7.44 -0.88 -5.90
CA ALA A 118 8.26 -2.02 -5.48
C ALA A 118 9.63 -2.01 -6.19
N ASN A 119 10.71 -2.34 -5.47
CA ASN A 119 12.02 -2.50 -6.09
C ASN A 119 12.17 -3.84 -6.82
N ALA A 120 11.52 -4.89 -6.33
CA ALA A 120 11.45 -6.19 -7.00
C ALA A 120 10.19 -6.98 -6.63
N VAL A 121 9.87 -7.96 -7.46
CA VAL A 121 8.74 -8.87 -7.30
C VAL A 121 9.23 -10.31 -7.44
N PHE A 122 8.74 -11.21 -6.60
CA PHE A 122 9.15 -12.61 -6.52
C PHE A 122 7.95 -13.54 -6.56
N ALA A 123 8.08 -14.61 -7.35
CA ALA A 123 7.15 -15.73 -7.29
C ALA A 123 7.53 -16.67 -6.13
N LYS A 124 6.52 -17.16 -5.41
CA LYS A 124 6.63 -18.30 -4.51
C LYS A 124 6.21 -19.57 -5.27
N PRO A 125 6.83 -20.74 -5.00
CA PRO A 125 7.98 -20.95 -4.11
C PRO A 125 9.29 -20.40 -4.71
N PHE A 126 10.25 -20.05 -3.85
CA PHE A 126 11.57 -19.54 -4.25
C PHE A 126 12.68 -20.45 -3.73
N SER A 127 13.78 -20.56 -4.48
CA SER A 127 15.00 -21.19 -3.99
C SER A 127 15.84 -20.19 -3.18
N ILE A 128 16.64 -20.70 -2.24
CA ILE A 128 17.60 -19.88 -1.45
C ILE A 128 18.52 -19.08 -2.39
N SER A 129 19.03 -19.71 -3.45
CA SER A 129 19.89 -19.07 -4.44
C SER A 129 19.17 -17.94 -5.19
N SER A 130 17.89 -18.13 -5.54
CA SER A 130 17.08 -17.10 -6.18
C SER A 130 16.82 -15.92 -5.23
N LEU A 131 16.43 -16.19 -3.98
CA LEU A 131 16.22 -15.15 -2.97
C LEU A 131 17.50 -14.34 -2.75
N ARG A 132 18.64 -15.02 -2.56
CA ARG A 132 19.95 -14.39 -2.39
C ARG A 132 20.28 -13.45 -3.54
N LYS A 133 20.20 -13.92 -4.78
CA LYS A 133 20.54 -13.13 -5.97
C LYS A 133 19.78 -11.81 -6.01
N HIS A 134 18.48 -11.86 -5.75
CA HIS A 134 17.63 -10.67 -5.86
C HIS A 134 17.70 -9.77 -4.63
N VAL A 135 17.82 -10.30 -3.40
CA VAL A 135 18.04 -9.48 -2.20
C VAL A 135 19.34 -8.68 -2.36
N LEU A 136 20.42 -9.35 -2.79
CA LEU A 136 21.68 -8.67 -3.10
C LEU A 136 21.50 -7.65 -4.23
N HIS A 137 20.77 -7.98 -5.29
CA HIS A 137 20.49 -7.02 -6.36
C HIS A 137 19.77 -5.77 -5.82
N VAL A 138 18.73 -5.92 -5.00
CA VAL A 138 17.95 -4.81 -4.44
C VAL A 138 18.77 -3.95 -3.48
N LEU A 139 19.67 -4.54 -2.70
CA LEU A 139 20.49 -3.83 -1.73
C LEU A 139 21.69 -3.11 -2.37
N PHE A 140 22.31 -3.71 -3.40
CA PHE A 140 23.51 -3.18 -4.04
C PHE A 140 23.22 -2.34 -5.29
N ASN A 141 22.06 -2.52 -5.94
CA ASN A 141 21.60 -1.63 -7.00
C ASN A 141 20.89 -0.42 -6.40
N ASN A 142 21.22 0.79 -6.88
CA ASN A 142 20.64 2.03 -6.37
C ASN A 142 19.95 2.79 -7.49
N PRO A 143 18.77 2.33 -7.93
CA PRO A 143 17.99 3.10 -8.89
C PRO A 143 17.59 4.44 -8.26
N ALA A 144 17.70 5.49 -9.06
CA ALA A 144 17.10 6.79 -8.75
C ALA A 144 15.60 6.65 -8.54
N PHE A 145 15.04 7.51 -7.70
CA PHE A 145 13.61 7.58 -7.45
C PHE A 145 12.99 8.73 -8.24
N PHE A 146 11.77 8.54 -8.69
CA PHE A 146 11.04 9.53 -9.48
C PHE A 146 9.70 9.84 -8.83
N LYS A 147 9.36 11.13 -8.76
CA LYS A 147 8.02 11.62 -8.44
C LYS A 147 7.37 12.11 -9.73
N SER A 148 6.11 11.71 -9.94
CA SER A 148 5.17 12.35 -10.86
C SER A 148 3.91 12.75 -10.09
N GLN A 149 2.88 13.27 -10.77
CA GLN A 149 1.58 13.51 -10.16
C GLN A 149 0.99 12.25 -9.51
N THR A 150 1.16 11.07 -10.10
CA THR A 150 0.49 9.82 -9.69
C THR A 150 1.43 8.71 -9.23
N TYR A 151 2.75 8.97 -9.23
CA TYR A 151 3.75 7.96 -8.95
C TYR A 151 4.86 8.50 -8.05
N PHE A 152 5.28 7.69 -7.09
CA PHE A 152 6.56 7.86 -6.42
C PHE A 152 7.22 6.49 -6.21
N GLY A 153 8.47 6.33 -6.66
CA GLY A 153 9.18 5.06 -6.53
C GLY A 153 10.46 4.98 -7.38
N PRO A 154 11.16 3.84 -7.34
CA PRO A 154 12.39 3.63 -8.10
C PRO A 154 12.15 3.69 -9.61
N ASP A 155 13.20 3.97 -10.40
CA ASP A 155 13.10 3.93 -11.85
C ASP A 155 12.52 2.59 -12.32
N ARG A 156 11.42 2.68 -13.09
CA ARG A 156 10.72 1.52 -13.64
C ARG A 156 11.38 1.02 -14.93
N ARG A 157 12.31 1.78 -15.53
CA ARG A 157 13.04 1.40 -16.75
C ARG A 157 14.14 0.39 -16.41
N ARG A 158 13.93 -0.89 -16.76
CA ARG A 158 14.98 -1.91 -16.68
C ARG A 158 15.93 -1.89 -17.87
N ASN A 159 15.42 -1.50 -19.04
CA ASN A 159 16.18 -1.29 -20.27
C ASN A 159 15.94 0.16 -20.72
N SER A 160 17.00 0.87 -21.11
CA SER A 160 16.83 2.15 -21.80
C SER A 160 16.01 1.88 -23.07
N PRO A 161 14.88 2.57 -23.29
CA PRO A 161 14.17 2.44 -24.56
C PRO A 161 15.13 2.84 -25.69
N GLU A 162 15.08 2.14 -26.82
CA GLU A 162 15.93 2.45 -28.00
C GLU A 162 15.76 3.89 -28.48
N PHE A 163 14.62 4.52 -28.16
CA PHE A 163 14.28 5.87 -28.56
C PHE A 163 13.60 6.65 -27.44
N VAL A 164 14.19 7.80 -27.06
CA VAL A 164 13.61 8.79 -26.14
C VAL A 164 13.48 10.11 -26.92
N LEU A 165 12.26 10.48 -27.31
CA LEU A 165 11.97 11.73 -28.04
C LEU A 165 12.46 12.99 -27.30
N GLU A 166 12.26 13.01 -25.99
CA GLU A 166 12.72 14.09 -25.12
C GLU A 166 12.98 13.52 -23.72
N GLU A 167 14.24 13.55 -23.24
CA GLU A 167 14.56 13.16 -21.86
C GLU A 167 14.20 14.32 -20.94
N ARG A 168 13.06 14.18 -20.27
CA ARG A 168 12.51 15.13 -19.29
C ARG A 168 13.02 14.86 -17.87
N ARG A 169 13.71 13.75 -17.64
CA ARG A 169 14.34 13.39 -16.35
C ARG A 169 15.76 13.96 -16.28
N ARG A 170 15.91 15.26 -16.47
CA ARG A 170 17.22 15.93 -16.39
C ARG A 170 17.52 16.28 -14.94
N VAL A 171 18.72 15.94 -14.49
CA VAL A 171 19.25 16.38 -13.19
C VAL A 171 20.35 17.40 -13.47
N LYS A 172 20.21 18.63 -12.97
CA LYS A 172 21.38 19.46 -12.66
C LYS A 172 21.79 19.12 -11.22
N LYS A 173 23.05 18.78 -11.00
CA LYS A 173 23.57 18.55 -9.65
C LYS A 173 23.37 19.82 -8.79
N PRO A 174 23.08 19.70 -7.47
CA PRO A 174 23.03 18.47 -6.69
C PRO A 174 21.59 17.97 -6.42
N TYR A 175 21.25 16.82 -7.03
CA TYR A 175 20.42 15.70 -6.54
C TYR A 175 19.22 15.92 -5.59
N SER A 176 18.51 17.03 -5.72
CA SER A 176 17.14 17.16 -5.19
C SER A 176 16.46 18.38 -5.82
N GLU A 177 16.32 18.35 -7.14
CA GLU A 177 15.44 19.30 -7.82
C GLU A 177 14.08 18.62 -7.97
N VAL A 178 13.11 19.03 -7.15
CA VAL A 178 11.74 19.09 -7.64
C VAL A 178 11.83 20.03 -8.85
N LEU A 179 11.69 19.53 -10.08
CA LEU A 179 11.54 20.41 -11.23
C LEU A 179 10.18 21.10 -11.05
N GLY A 180 10.23 22.21 -10.31
CA GLY A 180 9.12 23.12 -10.01
C GLY A 180 9.47 24.54 -10.40
N GLY A 181 10.34 24.71 -11.41
CA GLY A 181 10.75 26.00 -11.97
C GLY A 181 10.47 26.11 -13.48
N GLY A 182 9.35 25.55 -13.95
CA GLY A 182 8.91 25.59 -15.34
C GLY A 182 7.44 25.19 -15.49
N GLU A 183 6.93 25.10 -16.73
CA GLU A 183 5.51 24.88 -17.08
C GLU A 183 4.87 23.55 -16.59
N HIS A 184 5.61 22.67 -15.92
CA HIS A 184 5.15 21.33 -15.48
C HIS A 184 5.53 21.01 -14.01
N PRO A 185 4.71 21.41 -13.02
CA PRO A 185 5.09 21.47 -11.60
C PRO A 185 5.18 20.15 -10.80
N TYR A 186 5.29 18.97 -11.44
CA TYR A 186 5.11 17.69 -10.73
C TYR A 186 6.12 16.57 -11.03
N VAL A 187 7.26 16.83 -11.67
CA VAL A 187 8.28 15.80 -11.95
C VAL A 187 9.53 16.01 -11.07
N GLY A 188 9.85 15.05 -10.22
CA GLY A 188 11.05 15.07 -9.36
C GLY A 188 11.95 13.87 -9.59
N CYS A 189 13.26 14.05 -9.49
CA CYS A 189 14.26 12.98 -9.55
C CYS A 189 15.14 13.01 -8.30
N PHE A 190 15.30 11.85 -7.67
CA PHE A 190 16.05 11.66 -6.44
C PHE A 190 17.08 10.55 -6.66
N ASP A 191 18.24 10.92 -7.18
CA ASP A 191 19.40 10.03 -7.33
C ASP A 191 20.31 10.19 -6.11
N LEU A 192 19.93 9.52 -5.04
CA LEU A 192 20.53 9.66 -3.71
C LEU A 192 21.78 8.79 -3.56
N PRO A 193 22.69 9.10 -2.62
CA PRO A 193 23.83 8.24 -2.29
C PRO A 193 23.43 6.77 -2.00
N HIS A 194 24.34 5.84 -2.26
CA HIS A 194 24.12 4.40 -2.05
C HIS A 194 24.17 3.99 -0.56
N TYR A 195 23.27 4.51 0.28
CA TYR A 195 23.21 4.27 1.72
C TYR A 195 23.26 2.79 2.10
N TYR A 196 22.42 1.96 1.46
CA TYR A 196 22.33 0.54 1.78
C TYR A 196 23.59 -0.24 1.42
N SER A 197 24.32 0.22 0.41
CA SER A 197 25.60 -0.39 0.07
C SER A 197 26.63 -0.10 1.15
N GLU A 198 26.66 1.11 1.72
CA GLU A 198 27.58 1.43 2.82
C GLU A 198 27.29 0.59 4.06
N ILE A 199 26.02 0.46 4.43
CA ILE A 199 25.56 -0.43 5.52
C ILE A 199 25.98 -1.87 5.24
N SER A 200 25.66 -2.38 4.04
CA SER A 200 25.98 -3.75 3.62
C SER A 200 27.49 -4.00 3.49
N LEU A 201 28.31 -2.95 3.39
CA LEU A 201 29.76 -3.02 3.31
C LEU A 201 30.45 -2.94 4.68
N GLY A 202 29.71 -2.82 5.78
CA GLY A 202 30.30 -2.79 7.12
C GLY A 202 30.26 -1.43 7.81
N LYS A 203 29.70 -0.38 7.18
CA LYS A 203 29.69 0.96 7.78
C LYS A 203 28.55 1.05 8.82
N PRO A 204 28.85 1.38 10.09
CA PRO A 204 27.83 1.60 11.11
C PRO A 204 26.87 2.73 10.74
N ARG A 205 25.58 2.59 11.05
CA ARG A 205 24.53 3.55 10.68
C ARG A 205 24.78 4.97 11.20
N ASP A 206 25.29 5.10 12.42
CA ASP A 206 25.61 6.36 13.07
C ASP A 206 26.74 7.15 12.36
N ARG A 207 27.50 6.48 11.49
CA ARG A 207 28.57 7.09 10.69
C ARG A 207 28.16 7.43 9.26
N ILE A 208 26.92 7.13 8.88
CA ILE A 208 26.39 7.42 7.53
C ILE A 208 25.76 8.81 7.55
N ASP A 209 26.15 9.65 6.59
CA ASP A 209 25.59 11.00 6.45
C ASP A 209 24.27 10.96 5.68
N TYR A 210 23.16 11.01 6.42
CA TYR A 210 21.81 11.01 5.88
C TYR A 210 21.28 12.40 5.51
N ALA A 211 22.10 13.47 5.53
CA ALA A 211 21.62 14.84 5.30
C ALA A 211 20.83 14.98 3.98
N GLU A 212 21.35 14.44 2.89
CA GLU A 212 20.71 14.50 1.57
C GLU A 212 19.42 13.67 1.49
N ARG A 213 19.41 12.48 2.10
CA ARG A 213 18.21 11.64 2.19
C ARG A 213 17.11 12.32 3.01
N ASN A 214 17.47 12.92 4.13
CA ASN A 214 16.54 13.64 5.01
C ASN A 214 15.96 14.86 4.30
N PHE A 215 16.79 15.61 3.56
CA PHE A 215 16.34 16.73 2.75
C PHE A 215 15.37 16.29 1.64
N ALA A 216 15.70 15.22 0.90
CA ALA A 216 14.82 14.65 -0.11
C ALA A 216 13.48 14.17 0.48
N HIS A 217 13.51 13.58 1.68
CA HIS A 217 12.30 13.19 2.41
C HIS A 217 11.43 14.41 2.77
N GLN A 218 12.04 15.49 3.26
CA GLN A 218 11.32 16.74 3.57
C GLN A 218 10.68 17.38 2.34
N GLN A 219 11.36 17.37 1.19
CA GLN A 219 10.76 17.87 -0.07
C GLN A 219 9.50 17.09 -0.48
N LEU A 220 9.47 15.79 -0.20
CA LEU A 220 8.31 14.94 -0.49
C LEU A 220 7.15 15.17 0.48
N ALA A 221 7.38 15.77 1.65
CA ALA A 221 6.35 16.00 2.65
C ALA A 221 5.20 16.87 2.13
N ALA A 222 5.51 17.89 1.31
CA ALA A 222 4.51 18.74 0.65
C ALA A 222 3.65 18.00 -0.39
N HIS A 223 4.09 16.82 -0.83
CA HIS A 223 3.41 15.99 -1.83
C HIS A 223 2.93 14.65 -1.25
N SER A 224 2.78 14.57 0.07
CA SER A 224 2.26 13.38 0.74
C SER A 224 0.79 13.20 0.41
N GLU A 225 0.39 11.96 0.14
CA GLU A 225 -1.01 11.57 0.03
C GLU A 225 -1.38 10.92 1.36
N ASP A 226 -2.52 11.29 1.94
CA ASP A 226 -3.09 10.52 3.04
C ASP A 226 -3.97 9.39 2.45
N TYR A 227 -4.31 8.40 3.26
CA TYR A 227 -5.25 7.35 2.89
C TYR A 227 -6.54 7.91 2.29
N ALA A 228 -7.05 9.04 2.81
CA ALA A 228 -8.21 9.73 2.27
C ALA A 228 -8.06 10.09 0.78
N ASP A 229 -6.88 10.52 0.32
CA ASP A 229 -6.66 10.85 -1.09
C ASP A 229 -6.75 9.61 -1.99
N TRP A 230 -6.30 8.45 -1.51
CA TRP A 230 -6.45 7.20 -2.25
C TRP A 230 -7.91 6.76 -2.31
N VAL A 231 -8.63 6.87 -1.19
CA VAL A 231 -10.07 6.55 -1.15
C VAL A 231 -10.86 7.48 -2.06
N ARG A 232 -10.43 8.74 -2.27
CA ARG A 232 -11.03 9.63 -3.28
C ARG A 232 -10.95 9.02 -4.68
N GLY A 233 -9.78 8.49 -5.06
CA GLY A 233 -9.60 7.79 -6.32
C GLY A 233 -10.46 6.52 -6.42
N ASP A 234 -10.52 5.73 -5.35
CA ASP A 234 -11.39 4.54 -5.30
C ASP A 234 -12.87 4.90 -5.44
N ALA A 235 -13.32 5.98 -4.79
CA ALA A 235 -14.70 6.45 -4.88
C ALA A 235 -15.10 6.88 -6.30
N GLU A 236 -14.19 7.50 -7.05
CA GLU A 236 -14.41 7.80 -8.48
C GLU A 236 -14.57 6.53 -9.31
N VAL A 237 -13.71 5.52 -9.09
CA VAL A 237 -13.82 4.23 -9.78
C VAL A 237 -15.11 3.51 -9.40
N LEU A 238 -15.49 3.52 -8.13
CA LEU A 238 -16.76 2.97 -7.65
C LEU A 238 -17.94 3.66 -8.33
N ARG A 239 -17.92 4.99 -8.46
CA ARG A 239 -18.98 5.76 -9.12
C ARG A 239 -19.12 5.39 -10.59
N LEU A 240 -17.99 5.27 -11.30
CA LEU A 240 -17.98 4.88 -12.71
C LEU A 240 -18.47 3.44 -12.88
N ALA A 241 -17.97 2.50 -12.08
CA ALA A 241 -18.38 1.10 -12.12
C ALA A 241 -19.87 0.95 -11.78
N PHE A 242 -20.37 1.70 -10.81
CA PHE A 242 -21.78 1.73 -10.45
C PHE A 242 -22.66 2.22 -11.62
N ARG A 243 -22.28 3.34 -12.26
CA ARG A 243 -22.97 3.85 -13.44
C ARG A 243 -23.00 2.83 -14.58
N LEU A 244 -21.86 2.20 -14.88
CA LEU A 244 -21.77 1.16 -15.91
C LEU A 244 -22.64 -0.05 -15.60
N ALA A 245 -22.71 -0.47 -14.34
CA ALA A 245 -23.56 -1.57 -13.89
C ALA A 245 -25.06 -1.26 -14.05
N ASP A 246 -25.42 0.01 -13.85
CA ASP A 246 -26.79 0.49 -13.97
C ASP A 246 -27.22 0.59 -15.43
N GLU A 247 -26.40 1.26 -16.26
CA GLU A 247 -26.69 1.54 -17.67
C GLU A 247 -26.53 0.30 -18.58
N ASN A 248 -25.66 -0.65 -18.23
CA ASN A 248 -25.29 -1.76 -19.11
C ASN A 248 -25.45 -3.13 -18.41
N PRO A 249 -26.57 -3.84 -18.63
CA PRO A 249 -26.81 -5.16 -18.05
C PRO A 249 -25.69 -6.18 -18.32
N ASP A 250 -25.11 -6.17 -19.52
CA ASP A 250 -24.02 -7.09 -19.91
C ASP A 250 -22.73 -6.86 -19.12
N MET A 251 -22.48 -5.61 -18.71
CA MET A 251 -21.29 -5.22 -17.94
C MET A 251 -21.53 -5.27 -16.43
N ARG A 252 -22.76 -5.53 -15.98
CA ARG A 252 -23.15 -5.49 -14.57
C ARG A 252 -22.33 -6.45 -13.72
N ALA A 253 -22.22 -7.72 -14.11
CA ALA A 253 -21.47 -8.72 -13.35
C ALA A 253 -19.99 -8.32 -13.15
N ARG A 254 -19.35 -7.82 -14.22
CA ARG A 254 -17.95 -7.37 -14.17
C ARG A 254 -17.78 -6.13 -13.29
N SER A 255 -18.70 -5.17 -13.41
CA SER A 255 -18.69 -3.93 -12.63
C SER A 255 -18.94 -4.21 -11.15
N MET A 256 -19.85 -5.12 -10.82
CA MET A 256 -20.09 -5.60 -9.44
C MET A 256 -18.86 -6.25 -8.83
N SER A 257 -18.17 -7.10 -9.59
CA SER A 257 -16.93 -7.73 -9.14
C SER A 257 -15.83 -6.70 -8.83
N LEU A 258 -15.67 -5.71 -9.71
CA LEU A 258 -14.73 -4.59 -9.49
C LEU A 258 -15.10 -3.77 -8.25
N MET A 259 -16.37 -3.41 -8.10
CA MET A 259 -16.85 -2.68 -6.93
C MET A 259 -16.64 -3.48 -5.64
N GLY A 260 -16.99 -4.78 -5.64
CA GLY A 260 -16.80 -5.64 -4.48
C GLY A 260 -15.35 -5.74 -4.04
N ALA A 261 -14.41 -5.86 -4.97
CA ALA A 261 -12.98 -5.88 -4.64
C ALA A 261 -12.49 -4.58 -3.98
N LEU A 262 -12.92 -3.43 -4.51
CA LEU A 262 -12.59 -2.11 -3.94
C LEU A 262 -13.25 -1.91 -2.57
N ILE A 263 -14.55 -2.20 -2.45
CA ILE A 263 -15.33 -2.03 -1.22
C ILE A 263 -14.75 -2.90 -0.10
N GLN A 264 -14.47 -4.18 -0.36
CA GLN A 264 -13.88 -5.06 0.65
C GLN A 264 -12.50 -4.58 1.12
N ARG A 265 -11.73 -3.96 0.23
CA ARG A 265 -10.46 -3.34 0.61
C ARG A 265 -10.69 -2.15 1.54
N LEU A 266 -11.56 -1.21 1.16
CA LEU A 266 -11.90 -0.04 1.97
C LEU A 266 -12.45 -0.42 3.36
N GLU A 267 -13.31 -1.44 3.40
CA GLU A 267 -13.90 -1.96 4.63
C GLU A 267 -12.83 -2.44 5.60
N ARG A 268 -11.84 -3.20 5.10
CA ARG A 268 -10.77 -3.76 5.93
C ARG A 268 -9.73 -2.72 6.35
N GLU A 269 -9.36 -1.81 5.44
CA GLU A 269 -8.24 -0.89 5.65
C GLU A 269 -8.64 0.37 6.42
N GLY A 270 -9.86 0.89 6.25
CA GLY A 270 -10.26 2.22 6.72
C GLY A 270 -10.05 2.44 8.22
N ALA A 271 -10.66 1.61 9.07
CA ALA A 271 -10.57 1.73 10.52
C ALA A 271 -9.13 1.60 11.03
N LEU A 272 -8.35 0.72 10.42
CA LEU A 272 -6.94 0.48 10.78
C LEU A 272 -6.04 1.66 10.42
N LEU A 273 -6.42 2.43 9.42
CA LEU A 273 -5.72 3.63 8.97
C LEU A 273 -6.29 4.91 9.60
N GLY A 274 -7.16 4.79 10.61
CA GLY A 274 -7.70 5.93 11.37
C GLY A 274 -9.03 6.49 10.85
N TYR A 275 -9.64 5.83 9.86
CA TYR A 275 -10.88 6.25 9.19
C TYR A 275 -12.01 5.22 9.39
N PRO A 276 -12.55 5.06 10.61
CA PRO A 276 -13.58 4.05 10.87
C PRO A 276 -14.87 4.28 10.08
N LEU A 277 -15.20 5.53 9.73
CA LEU A 277 -16.36 5.84 8.88
C LEU A 277 -16.18 5.35 7.44
N ILE A 278 -14.96 5.36 6.89
CA ILE A 278 -14.68 4.77 5.57
C ILE A 278 -15.04 3.28 5.61
N SER A 279 -14.58 2.56 6.62
CA SER A 279 -14.93 1.14 6.79
C SER A 279 -16.43 0.92 6.94
N ALA A 280 -17.10 1.78 7.72
CA ALA A 280 -18.53 1.63 7.98
C ALA A 280 -19.39 1.91 6.72
N PHE A 281 -19.03 2.92 5.92
CA PHE A 281 -19.69 3.17 4.62
C PHE A 281 -19.39 2.04 3.62
N ALA A 282 -18.15 1.54 3.57
CA ALA A 282 -17.79 0.41 2.74
C ALA A 282 -18.61 -0.84 3.09
N HIS A 283 -18.81 -1.14 4.38
CA HIS A 283 -19.68 -2.24 4.81
C HIS A 283 -21.12 -2.09 4.29
N THR A 284 -21.68 -0.87 4.35
CA THR A 284 -23.02 -0.61 3.77
C THR A 284 -23.03 -0.80 2.25
N LEU A 285 -22.01 -0.32 1.53
CA LEU A 285 -21.87 -0.53 0.10
C LEU A 285 -21.78 -2.03 -0.26
N ASP A 286 -21.01 -2.81 0.50
CA ASP A 286 -20.86 -4.25 0.30
C ASP A 286 -22.22 -4.97 0.46
N ASN A 287 -22.97 -4.58 1.49
CA ASN A 287 -24.30 -5.13 1.72
C ASN A 287 -25.28 -4.79 0.60
N THR A 288 -25.17 -3.60 -0.02
CA THR A 288 -26.03 -3.23 -1.16
C THR A 288 -25.74 -4.06 -2.40
N ILE A 289 -24.47 -4.31 -2.74
CA ILE A 289 -24.11 -5.10 -3.94
C ILE A 289 -24.34 -6.61 -3.76
N LYS A 290 -24.37 -7.10 -2.52
CA LYS A 290 -24.68 -8.52 -2.19
C LYS A 290 -26.18 -8.81 -2.09
N THR A 291 -27.03 -7.80 -2.22
CA THR A 291 -28.47 -7.98 -2.21
C THR A 291 -28.95 -8.62 -3.52
N ASP A 292 -30.12 -9.25 -3.52
CA ASP A 292 -30.72 -9.86 -4.71
C ASP A 292 -30.78 -8.85 -5.87
N VAL A 293 -30.42 -9.31 -7.07
CA VAL A 293 -30.40 -8.49 -8.29
C VAL A 293 -31.78 -7.90 -8.60
N HIS A 294 -32.87 -8.55 -8.20
CA HIS A 294 -34.24 -8.04 -8.36
C HIS A 294 -34.53 -6.79 -7.53
N LEU A 295 -33.71 -6.52 -6.51
CA LEU A 295 -33.83 -5.34 -5.64
C LEU A 295 -32.87 -4.22 -6.05
N TRP A 296 -32.18 -4.35 -7.20
CA TRP A 296 -31.17 -3.40 -7.66
C TRP A 296 -31.68 -1.95 -7.68
N ASP A 297 -32.89 -1.71 -8.20
CA ASP A 297 -33.46 -0.36 -8.28
C ASP A 297 -33.64 0.29 -6.91
N GLN A 298 -33.84 -0.51 -5.85
CA GLN A 298 -34.03 -0.03 -4.48
C GLN A 298 -32.70 0.08 -3.74
N THR A 299 -31.75 -0.82 -4.03
CA THR A 299 -30.43 -0.80 -3.40
C THR A 299 -29.48 0.19 -4.07
N SER A 300 -29.73 0.59 -5.33
CA SER A 300 -28.97 1.58 -6.08
C SER A 300 -29.05 2.97 -5.43
N GLU A 301 -30.24 3.38 -4.95
CA GLU A 301 -30.41 4.62 -4.21
C GLU A 301 -29.61 4.62 -2.90
N ILE A 302 -29.63 3.48 -2.17
CA ILE A 302 -28.87 3.32 -0.93
C ILE A 302 -27.37 3.34 -1.22
N PHE A 303 -26.94 2.67 -2.31
CA PHE A 303 -25.55 2.68 -2.76
C PHE A 303 -25.07 4.10 -3.07
N ALA A 304 -25.83 4.85 -3.86
CA ALA A 304 -25.49 6.23 -4.24
C ALA A 304 -25.40 7.16 -3.01
N ALA A 305 -26.33 7.01 -2.05
CA ALA A 305 -26.30 7.77 -0.81
C ALA A 305 -25.12 7.38 0.09
N ALA A 306 -24.80 6.08 0.20
CA ALA A 306 -23.64 5.61 0.95
C ALA A 306 -22.32 6.09 0.32
N LEU A 307 -22.21 6.08 -1.01
CA LEU A 307 -21.05 6.59 -1.73
C LEU A 307 -20.87 8.10 -1.53
N SER A 308 -21.97 8.88 -1.56
CA SER A 308 -21.94 10.32 -1.25
C SER A 308 -21.51 10.60 0.20
N GLY A 309 -21.90 9.73 1.14
CA GLY A 309 -21.43 9.76 2.52
C GLY A 309 -19.93 9.50 2.62
N LEU A 310 -19.43 8.47 1.91
CA LEU A 310 -18.00 8.16 1.79
C LEU A 310 -17.20 9.34 1.21
N ASP A 311 -17.70 9.98 0.14
CA ASP A 311 -17.08 11.18 -0.44
C ASP A 311 -16.98 12.31 0.58
N THR A 312 -17.99 12.46 1.44
CA THR A 312 -17.98 13.50 2.48
C THR A 312 -16.94 13.21 3.56
N VAL A 313 -16.80 11.94 3.98
CA VAL A 313 -15.74 11.50 4.91
C VAL A 313 -14.37 11.87 4.35
N VAL A 314 -14.13 11.56 3.09
CA VAL A 314 -12.85 11.82 2.41
C VAL A 314 -12.60 13.31 2.19
N ARG A 315 -13.61 14.07 1.76
CA ARG A 315 -13.49 15.50 1.48
C ARG A 315 -13.25 16.33 2.74
N GLN A 316 -13.81 15.92 3.87
CA GLN A 316 -13.65 16.62 5.14
C GLN A 316 -12.59 16.00 6.07
N ASP A 317 -11.82 15.03 5.58
CA ASP A 317 -10.78 14.32 6.34
C ASP A 317 -11.26 13.83 7.72
N VAL A 318 -12.42 13.16 7.75
CA VAL A 318 -13.09 12.78 9.00
C VAL A 318 -12.42 11.54 9.60
N ARG A 319 -11.57 11.76 10.61
CA ARG A 319 -10.83 10.72 11.36
C ARG A 319 -11.50 10.37 12.69
N GLY A 320 -11.28 9.15 13.16
CA GLY A 320 -11.84 8.67 14.44
C GLY A 320 -13.36 8.86 14.51
N GLU A 321 -13.86 9.44 15.61
CA GLU A 321 -15.30 9.74 15.76
C GLU A 321 -15.79 10.92 14.90
N GLY A 322 -14.88 11.75 14.38
CA GLY A 322 -15.22 12.80 13.42
C GLY A 322 -16.01 14.00 13.94
N GLY A 323 -16.14 14.15 15.27
CA GLY A 323 -16.85 15.28 15.88
C GLY A 323 -18.32 15.39 15.44
N GLU A 324 -18.79 16.60 15.18
CA GLU A 324 -20.18 16.85 14.75
C GLU A 324 -20.48 16.24 13.38
N VAL A 325 -19.56 16.41 12.42
CA VAL A 325 -19.67 15.85 11.07
C VAL A 325 -19.73 14.32 11.12
N GLY A 326 -18.84 13.69 11.89
CA GLY A 326 -18.80 12.25 12.05
C GLY A 326 -20.06 11.68 12.70
N ARG A 327 -20.65 12.39 13.69
CA ARG A 327 -21.95 12.03 14.28
C ARG A 327 -23.08 12.11 13.25
N ALA A 328 -23.17 13.19 12.48
CA ALA A 328 -24.18 13.35 11.44
C ALA A 328 -24.06 12.28 10.35
N LEU A 329 -22.83 11.96 9.93
CA LEU A 329 -22.56 10.88 8.98
C LEU A 329 -22.92 9.50 9.55
N SER A 330 -22.61 9.25 10.83
CA SER A 330 -22.99 8.01 11.52
C SER A 330 -24.50 7.84 11.61
N GLU A 331 -25.25 8.91 11.88
CA GLU A 331 -26.71 8.90 11.86
C GLU A 331 -27.27 8.63 10.46
N SER A 332 -26.68 9.27 9.45
CA SER A 332 -27.02 9.01 8.04
C SER A 332 -26.82 7.53 7.70
N LEU A 333 -25.67 6.97 8.06
CA LEU A 333 -25.33 5.57 7.86
C LEU A 333 -26.33 4.64 8.57
N ARG A 334 -26.72 4.93 9.82
CA ARG A 334 -27.76 4.17 10.55
C ARG A 334 -29.09 4.19 9.81
N ARG A 335 -29.51 5.32 9.25
CA ARG A 335 -30.73 5.42 8.43
C ARG A 335 -30.64 4.56 7.17
N LEU A 336 -29.51 4.60 6.46
CA LEU A 336 -29.27 3.78 5.27
C LEU A 336 -29.33 2.28 5.59
N ASN A 337 -28.64 1.85 6.64
CA ASN A 337 -28.66 0.46 7.08
C ASN A 337 -30.06 0.00 7.49
N LYS A 338 -30.86 0.86 8.15
CA LYS A 338 -32.25 0.55 8.47
C LYS A 338 -33.10 0.34 7.21
N LYS A 339 -32.94 1.18 6.18
CA LYS A 339 -33.63 1.01 4.88
C LYS A 339 -33.20 -0.30 4.21
N LEU A 340 -31.90 -0.58 4.18
CA LEU A 340 -31.37 -1.80 3.55
C LEU A 340 -31.90 -3.09 4.22
N LEU A 341 -32.03 -3.08 5.55
CA LEU A 341 -32.62 -4.20 6.30
C LEU A 341 -34.09 -4.45 5.94
N GLN A 342 -34.84 -3.43 5.51
CA GLN A 342 -36.22 -3.60 5.05
C GLN A 342 -36.30 -4.26 3.66
N LEU A 343 -35.24 -4.12 2.85
CA LEU A 343 -35.15 -4.68 1.49
C LEU A 343 -34.63 -6.12 1.49
N ARG A 344 -33.79 -6.50 2.45
CA ARG A 344 -33.30 -7.88 2.55
C ARG A 344 -34.48 -8.84 2.75
N PRO A 345 -34.63 -9.90 1.94
CA PRO A 345 -35.58 -10.94 2.27
C PRO A 345 -35.19 -11.53 3.65
N LEU A 346 -36.17 -11.71 4.54
CA LEU A 346 -36.07 -12.34 5.86
C LEU A 346 -35.51 -13.79 5.85
N HIS A 347 -34.97 -14.27 4.72
CA HIS A 347 -34.60 -15.67 4.49
C HIS A 347 -33.12 -16.00 4.73
N ILE A 348 -32.28 -15.07 5.21
CA ILE A 348 -30.90 -15.39 5.68
C ILE A 348 -30.82 -15.41 7.22
N HIS A 349 -31.90 -15.87 7.88
CA HIS A 349 -31.89 -16.24 9.30
C HIS A 349 -32.50 -17.63 9.58
N ARG A 350 -32.50 -18.52 8.58
CA ARG A 350 -32.88 -19.94 8.75
C ARG A 350 -31.87 -20.95 8.18
N GLN A 351 -30.57 -20.67 8.29
CA GLN A 351 -29.54 -21.70 8.41
C GLN A 351 -28.43 -21.14 9.30
N GLY A 352 -28.41 -21.53 10.57
CA GLY A 352 -27.42 -21.04 11.55
C GLY A 352 -27.86 -21.04 13.02
N VAL A 353 -29.13 -21.28 13.31
CA VAL A 353 -29.62 -21.50 14.70
C VAL A 353 -30.33 -22.85 14.76
N ALA A 354 -29.56 -23.92 14.62
CA ALA A 354 -29.93 -25.27 15.02
C ALA A 354 -28.67 -26.15 15.03
N ARG A 355 -27.80 -25.97 16.04
CA ARG A 355 -26.90 -26.98 16.60
C ARG A 355 -25.99 -26.35 17.67
N PHE A 356 -26.59 -26.08 18.83
CA PHE A 356 -25.96 -26.24 20.14
C PHE A 356 -27.08 -26.62 21.10
N GLY A 357 -27.29 -27.94 21.17
CA GLY A 357 -27.80 -28.64 22.34
C GLY A 357 -26.69 -29.54 22.84
#